data_AF-B9T8Q1-F1
#
_entry.id   AF-B9T8Q1-F1
#
_cell.length_a   1.000
_cell.length_b   1.000
_cell.length_c   1.000
_cell.angle_alpha   90.00
_cell.angle_beta   90.00
_cell.angle_gamma   90.00
#
_symmetry.space_group_name_H-M   'P 1'
#
loop_
_entity.id
_entity.type
_entity.pdbx_description
1 polymer ?
#
loop_
_entity_poly.entity_id
_entity_poly.type
_entity_poly.pdbx_seq_one_letter_code
_entity_poly.pdbx_strand_id
1 'polypeptide(L)'
;MEEKHVPYEMKLVDLSNKPEWFLKISPEGKVPVIKFEEKWVPDSDFITQSLEEKFPDPPLGIPPEKASVGSKIFSTFIGFLKSKDASDGTEQALLNELSAFNDYIKENGPYINGEKVSAADLALGPKLYHLEVALGHYKNWSIPESLPYFRSYMKAIFSLDSFIKTRALPEDVIAGWRPKVMG
;
A
#
# COMPACT_ATOMS: atom_id res chain seq x y z
N MET A 1 1.07 13.01 -3.44
CA MET A 1 1.85 13.94 -4.29
C MET A 1 1.37 13.87 -5.74
N GLU A 2 1.55 12.74 -6.42
CA GLU A 2 1.16 12.57 -7.84
C GLU A 2 -0.32 12.88 -8.12
N GLU A 3 -1.26 12.22 -7.43
CA GLU A 3 -2.71 12.48 -7.61
C GLU A 3 -3.12 13.94 -7.34
N LYS A 4 -2.35 14.63 -6.47
CA LYS A 4 -2.58 16.05 -6.16
C LYS A 4 -1.79 17.00 -7.08
N HIS A 5 -1.01 16.47 -8.01
CA HIS A 5 -0.15 17.24 -8.91
C HIS A 5 0.79 18.21 -8.17
N VAL A 6 1.19 17.87 -6.94
CA VAL A 6 2.07 18.70 -6.13
C VAL A 6 3.52 18.42 -6.55
N PRO A 7 4.30 19.42 -6.99
CA PRO A 7 5.71 19.25 -7.31
C PRO A 7 6.51 18.81 -6.08
N TYR A 8 7.47 17.91 -6.27
CA TYR A 8 8.32 17.41 -5.18
C TYR A 8 9.68 16.96 -5.68
N GLU A 9 10.64 16.96 -4.76
CA GLU A 9 11.95 16.34 -4.95
C GLU A 9 11.98 15.03 -4.15
N MET A 10 12.19 13.90 -4.84
CA MET A 10 12.37 12.61 -4.18
C MET A 10 13.83 12.40 -3.80
N LYS A 11 14.10 12.08 -2.53
CA LYS A 11 15.42 11.66 -2.06
C LYS A 11 15.38 10.21 -1.63
N LEU A 12 16.14 9.37 -2.34
CA LEU A 12 16.29 7.95 -2.00
C LEU A 12 17.29 7.79 -0.84
N VAL A 13 16.96 6.90 0.09
CA VAL A 13 17.77 6.59 1.25
C VAL A 13 17.99 5.09 1.30
N ASP A 14 19.25 4.66 1.32
CA ASP A 14 19.60 3.27 1.62
C ASP A 14 19.41 3.01 3.12
N LEU A 15 18.46 2.16 3.48
CA LEU A 15 18.16 1.84 4.88
C LEU A 15 19.19 0.89 5.51
N SER A 16 20.00 0.21 4.71
CA SER A 16 21.12 -0.62 5.18
C SER A 16 22.37 0.23 5.47
N ASN A 17 22.47 1.40 4.82
CA ASN A 17 23.56 2.36 4.99
C ASN A 17 23.01 3.80 5.05
N LYS A 18 22.35 4.12 6.18
CA LYS A 18 21.66 5.40 6.36
C LYS A 18 22.65 6.56 6.38
N PRO A 19 22.52 7.57 5.50
CA PRO A 19 23.45 8.69 5.45
C PRO A 19 23.24 9.64 6.63
N GLU A 20 24.31 10.30 7.07
CA GLU A 20 24.27 11.20 8.25
C GLU A 20 23.25 12.34 8.11
N TRP A 21 23.10 12.90 6.90
CA TRP A 21 22.13 13.97 6.66
C TRP A 21 20.69 13.52 6.93
N PHE A 22 20.38 12.25 6.65
CA PHE A 22 19.04 11.69 6.88
C PHE A 22 18.80 11.45 8.36
N LEU A 23 19.79 10.93 9.09
CA LEU A 23 19.66 10.71 10.54
C LEU A 23 19.52 12.01 11.33
N LYS A 24 20.05 13.13 10.81
CA LYS A 24 19.79 14.47 11.39
C LYS A 24 18.32 14.90 11.24
N ILE A 25 17.63 14.42 10.21
CA ILE A 25 16.22 14.73 9.90
C ILE A 25 15.26 13.75 10.59
N SER A 26 15.60 12.45 10.52
CA SER A 26 14.85 11.33 11.08
C SER A 26 15.80 10.53 11.99
N PRO A 27 15.94 10.91 13.27
CA PRO A 27 16.85 10.24 14.21
C PRO A 27 16.56 8.75 14.39
N GLU A 28 15.30 8.34 14.25
CA GLU A 28 14.89 6.93 14.27
C GLU A 28 15.24 6.18 12.96
N GLY A 29 15.64 6.91 11.92
CA GLY A 29 15.98 6.37 10.62
C GLY A 29 14.81 5.71 9.90
N LYS A 30 13.58 6.17 10.17
CA LYS A 30 12.34 5.68 9.55
C LYS A 30 11.96 6.52 8.33
N VAL A 31 11.35 5.86 7.35
CA VAL A 31 10.75 6.44 6.15
C VAL A 31 9.27 6.03 6.07
N PRO A 32 8.40 6.80 5.39
CA PRO A 32 8.68 8.08 4.72
C PRO A 32 8.82 9.26 5.71
N VAL A 33 9.51 10.31 5.25
CA VAL A 33 9.53 11.64 5.88
C VAL A 33 9.44 12.68 4.77
N ILE A 34 8.60 13.69 4.93
CA ILE A 34 8.45 14.80 3.98
C ILE A 34 8.85 16.11 4.64
N LYS A 35 9.38 17.06 3.86
CA LYS A 35 9.57 18.44 4.30
C LYS A 35 8.42 19.30 3.80
N PHE A 36 7.68 19.92 4.71
CA PHE A 36 6.80 21.04 4.38
C PHE A 36 7.45 22.32 4.85
N GLU A 37 7.84 23.19 3.92
CA GLU A 37 8.58 24.43 4.23
C GLU A 37 9.85 24.10 5.04
N GLU A 38 9.89 24.47 6.33
CA GLU A 38 11.01 24.19 7.22
C GLU A 38 10.75 23.08 8.24
N LYS A 39 9.60 22.40 8.16
CA LYS A 39 9.21 21.34 9.09
C LYS A 39 9.25 19.96 8.43
N TRP A 40 9.91 19.02 9.10
CA TRP A 40 9.90 17.61 8.72
C TRP A 40 8.73 16.89 9.39
N VAL A 41 7.99 16.11 8.60
CA VAL A 41 6.82 15.34 9.04
C VAL A 41 7.08 13.87 8.71
N PRO A 42 7.22 12.99 9.71
CA PRO A 42 7.30 11.54 9.51
C PRO A 42 5.90 10.92 9.42
N ASP A 43 5.86 9.62 9.15
CA ASP A 43 4.66 8.75 9.15
C ASP A 43 3.69 9.04 7.99
N SER A 44 3.39 8.01 7.20
CA SER A 44 2.55 8.15 6.00
C SER A 44 1.16 8.69 6.31
N ASP A 45 0.57 8.34 7.46
CA ASP A 45 -0.79 8.75 7.80
C ASP A 45 -0.83 10.25 8.12
N PHE A 46 0.13 10.74 8.91
CA PHE A 46 0.27 12.17 9.18
C PHE A 46 0.70 12.97 7.94
N ILE A 47 1.57 12.41 7.09
CA ILE A 47 1.99 13.03 5.83
C ILE A 47 0.78 13.21 4.90
N THR A 48 -0.02 12.15 4.69
CA THR A 48 -1.17 12.20 3.80
C THR A 48 -2.27 13.12 4.32
N GLN A 49 -2.51 13.16 5.63
CA GLN A 49 -3.41 14.14 6.24
C GLN A 49 -2.90 15.57 6.00
N SER A 50 -1.63 15.84 6.27
CA SER A 50 -1.03 17.17 6.06
C SER A 50 -1.11 17.61 4.60
N LEU A 51 -0.98 16.68 3.65
CA LEU A 51 -1.16 16.95 2.22
C LEU A 51 -2.60 17.29 1.86
N GLU A 52 -3.59 16.60 2.43
CA GLU A 52 -5.00 16.91 2.22
C GLU A 52 -5.34 18.30 2.75
N GLU A 53 -4.85 18.66 3.94
CA GLU A 53 -5.07 19.99 4.54
C GLU A 53 -4.40 21.10 3.75
N LYS A 54 -3.17 20.89 3.27
CA LYS A 54 -2.40 21.90 2.54
C LYS A 54 -2.83 22.04 1.07
N PHE A 55 -3.26 20.96 0.45
CA PHE A 55 -3.64 20.89 -0.97
C PHE A 55 -5.00 20.20 -1.09
N PRO A 56 -6.11 20.90 -0.79
CA PRO A 56 -7.43 20.27 -0.73
C PRO A 56 -7.95 19.78 -2.09
N ASP A 57 -7.46 20.35 -3.19
CA ASP A 57 -7.90 20.01 -4.55
C ASP A 57 -6.81 19.26 -5.35
N PRO A 58 -7.14 18.14 -6.02
CA PRO A 58 -8.39 17.39 -5.92
C PRO A 58 -8.56 16.72 -4.54
N PRO A 59 -9.80 16.59 -4.04
CA PRO A 59 -10.06 15.98 -2.73
C PRO A 59 -9.80 14.48 -2.79
N LEU A 60 -9.02 13.98 -1.82
CA LEU A 60 -8.75 12.55 -1.62
C LEU A 60 -9.31 12.05 -0.29
N GLY A 61 -9.94 12.93 0.50
CA GLY A 61 -10.59 12.56 1.76
C GLY A 61 -11.52 11.36 1.63
N ILE A 62 -11.58 10.57 2.70
CA ILE A 62 -12.47 9.42 2.82
C ILE A 62 -13.32 9.54 4.07
N PRO A 63 -14.64 9.20 4.01
CA PRO A 63 -15.46 9.13 5.20
C PRO A 63 -14.90 8.12 6.23
N PRO A 64 -14.93 8.43 7.54
CA PRO A 64 -14.36 7.56 8.58
C PRO A 64 -14.86 6.12 8.55
N GLU A 65 -16.13 5.91 8.19
CA GLU A 65 -16.75 4.60 8.08
C GLU A 65 -16.17 3.74 6.95
N LYS A 66 -15.60 4.36 5.91
CA LYS A 66 -14.95 3.67 4.78
C LYS A 66 -13.44 3.56 4.92
N ALA A 67 -12.82 4.35 5.81
CA ALA A 67 -11.37 4.41 5.99
C ALA A 67 -10.73 3.06 6.38
N SER A 68 -11.50 2.18 7.02
CA SER A 68 -11.01 0.87 7.50
C SER A 68 -11.25 -0.29 6.52
N VAL A 69 -11.89 -0.05 5.38
CA VAL A 69 -12.18 -1.07 4.36
C VAL A 69 -10.86 -1.67 3.85
N GLY A 70 -10.72 -2.99 3.94
CA GLY A 70 -9.50 -3.71 3.53
C GLY A 70 -8.30 -3.56 4.48
N SER A 71 -8.45 -2.91 5.64
CA SER A 71 -7.34 -2.65 6.58
C SER A 71 -6.60 -3.92 7.06
N LYS A 72 -7.29 -5.06 7.12
CA LYS A 72 -6.73 -6.35 7.56
C LYS A 72 -6.04 -7.13 6.45
N ILE A 73 -6.25 -6.80 5.18
CA ILE A 73 -5.69 -7.55 4.05
C ILE A 73 -4.18 -7.67 4.16
N PHE A 74 -3.50 -6.57 4.52
CA PHE A 74 -2.05 -6.59 4.60
C PHE A 74 -1.55 -7.47 5.73
N SER A 75 -2.13 -7.39 6.94
CA SER A 75 -1.67 -8.23 8.06
C SER A 75 -1.94 -9.73 7.82
N THR A 76 -3.07 -10.10 7.21
CA THR A 76 -3.34 -11.49 6.83
C THR A 76 -2.43 -11.96 5.70
N PHE A 77 -2.11 -11.09 4.73
CA PHE A 77 -1.07 -11.36 3.73
C PHE A 77 0.28 -11.65 4.37
N ILE A 78 0.74 -10.84 5.34
CA ILE A 78 2.01 -11.09 6.04
C ILE A 78 1.98 -12.42 6.79
N GLY A 79 0.88 -12.71 7.48
CA GLY A 79 0.68 -13.98 8.18
C GLY A 79 0.83 -15.16 7.22
N PHE A 80 0.11 -15.11 6.09
CA PHE A 80 0.19 -16.16 5.09
C PHE A 80 1.58 -16.26 4.47
N LEU A 81 2.16 -15.16 3.99
CA LEU A 81 3.49 -15.11 3.35
C LEU A 81 4.57 -15.78 4.23
N LYS A 82 4.54 -15.53 5.54
CA LYS A 82 5.52 -16.08 6.50
C LYS A 82 5.22 -17.51 6.92
N SER A 83 3.97 -17.96 6.79
CA SER A 83 3.58 -19.31 7.17
C SER A 83 4.38 -20.37 6.41
N LYS A 84 4.81 -21.39 7.16
CA LYS A 84 5.47 -22.60 6.67
C LYS A 84 4.56 -23.83 6.70
N ASP A 85 3.37 -23.70 7.29
CA ASP A 85 2.40 -24.77 7.47
C ASP A 85 1.16 -24.44 6.64
N ALA A 86 0.89 -25.25 5.62
CA ALA A 86 -0.27 -25.08 4.75
C ALA A 86 -1.61 -25.28 5.49
N SER A 87 -1.61 -25.83 6.70
CA SER A 87 -2.80 -26.15 7.48
C SER A 87 -3.07 -25.17 8.64
N ASP A 88 -2.25 -24.13 8.81
CA ASP A 88 -2.39 -23.18 9.92
C ASP A 88 -3.54 -22.15 9.75
N GLY A 89 -4.26 -22.22 8.63
CA GLY A 89 -5.40 -21.38 8.33
C GLY A 89 -5.08 -19.96 7.89
N THR A 90 -3.79 -19.59 7.74
CA THR A 90 -3.40 -18.24 7.33
C THR A 90 -3.83 -17.89 5.90
N GLU A 91 -3.81 -18.86 4.99
CA GLU A 91 -4.35 -18.68 3.63
C GLU A 91 -5.85 -18.40 3.67
N GLN A 92 -6.60 -19.17 4.45
CA GLN A 92 -8.04 -19.00 4.57
C GLN A 92 -8.38 -17.64 5.21
N ALA A 93 -7.59 -17.18 6.19
CA ALA A 93 -7.75 -15.85 6.76
C ALA A 93 -7.54 -14.74 5.73
N LEU A 94 -6.54 -14.87 4.85
CA LEU A 94 -6.36 -13.94 3.73
C LEU A 94 -7.55 -14.00 2.76
N LEU A 95 -7.95 -15.19 2.33
CA LEU A 95 -9.08 -15.39 1.42
C LEU A 95 -10.38 -14.79 1.95
N ASN A 96 -10.64 -14.89 3.25
CA ASN A 96 -11.82 -14.29 3.88
C ASN A 96 -11.80 -12.77 3.77
N GLU A 97 -10.66 -12.12 4.04
CA GLU A 97 -10.52 -10.66 3.90
C GLU A 97 -10.63 -10.21 2.43
N LEU A 98 -10.05 -10.99 1.50
CA LEU A 98 -10.18 -10.70 0.06
C LEU A 98 -11.61 -10.87 -0.44
N SER A 99 -12.34 -11.88 0.06
CA SER A 99 -13.76 -12.11 -0.27
C SER A 99 -14.63 -10.98 0.27
N ALA A 100 -14.44 -10.57 1.53
CA ALA A 100 -15.17 -9.46 2.11
C ALA A 100 -14.94 -8.15 1.34
N PHE A 101 -13.69 -7.89 0.91
CA PHE A 101 -13.38 -6.72 0.08
C PHE A 101 -13.97 -6.83 -1.33
N ASN A 102 -13.94 -8.02 -1.94
CA ASN A 102 -14.58 -8.25 -3.24
C ASN A 102 -16.07 -7.88 -3.21
N ASP A 103 -16.78 -8.34 -2.18
CA ASP A 103 -18.22 -8.05 -2.02
C ASP A 103 -18.46 -6.56 -1.74
N TYR A 104 -17.59 -5.92 -0.96
CA TYR A 104 -17.64 -4.46 -0.77
C TYR A 104 -17.51 -3.70 -2.10
N ILE A 105 -16.51 -4.02 -2.92
CA ILE A 105 -16.27 -3.34 -4.21
C ILE A 105 -17.40 -3.62 -5.20
N LYS A 106 -18.01 -4.81 -5.17
CA LYS A 106 -19.18 -5.10 -5.99
C LYS A 106 -20.31 -4.10 -5.77
N GLU A 107 -20.52 -3.68 -4.53
CA GLU A 107 -21.62 -2.78 -4.14
C GLU A 107 -21.23 -1.29 -4.16
N ASN A 108 -19.96 -0.98 -3.89
CA ASN A 108 -19.50 0.39 -3.63
C ASN A 108 -18.42 0.89 -4.60
N GLY A 109 -17.97 0.04 -5.53
CA GLY A 109 -16.86 0.34 -6.44
C GLY A 109 -17.16 1.39 -7.51
N PRO A 110 -16.19 1.68 -8.40
CA PRO A 110 -14.97 0.90 -8.67
C PRO A 110 -13.82 1.10 -7.68
N TYR A 111 -13.82 2.15 -6.85
CA TYR A 111 -12.84 2.39 -5.78
C TYR A 111 -13.50 2.31 -4.40
N ILE A 112 -12.72 2.39 -3.31
CA ILE A 112 -13.28 2.29 -1.96
C ILE A 112 -14.33 3.37 -1.70
N ASN A 113 -14.14 4.57 -2.23
CA ASN A 113 -15.10 5.66 -2.10
C ASN A 113 -15.99 5.88 -3.34
N GLY A 114 -16.27 4.83 -4.12
CA GLY A 114 -17.10 4.94 -5.32
C GLY A 114 -16.31 5.26 -6.57
N GLU A 115 -16.72 6.32 -7.27
CA GLU A 115 -16.23 6.62 -8.62
C GLU A 115 -14.80 7.16 -8.68
N LYS A 116 -14.30 7.74 -7.58
CA LYS A 116 -13.00 8.41 -7.55
C LYS A 116 -12.05 7.75 -6.56
N VAL A 117 -10.77 7.77 -6.91
CA VAL A 117 -9.66 7.38 -6.03
C VAL A 117 -9.67 8.25 -4.78
N SER A 118 -9.42 7.62 -3.64
CA SER A 118 -9.34 8.27 -2.32
C SER A 118 -8.04 7.90 -1.60
N ALA A 119 -7.79 8.53 -0.46
CA ALA A 119 -6.64 8.23 0.39
C ALA A 119 -6.59 6.76 0.82
N ALA A 120 -7.73 6.08 1.02
CA ALA A 120 -7.74 4.66 1.36
C ALA A 120 -7.25 3.79 0.20
N ASP A 121 -7.59 4.15 -1.03
CA ASP A 121 -7.11 3.45 -2.22
C ASP A 121 -5.59 3.60 -2.37
N LEU A 122 -5.08 4.81 -2.14
CA LEU A 122 -3.64 5.09 -2.18
C LEU A 122 -2.87 4.43 -1.02
N ALA A 123 -3.52 4.21 0.11
CA ALA A 123 -2.95 3.48 1.24
C ALA A 123 -2.96 1.95 1.02
N LEU A 124 -3.98 1.42 0.33
CA LEU A 124 -4.16 -0.02 0.09
C LEU A 124 -3.43 -0.50 -1.16
N GLY A 125 -3.40 0.27 -2.24
CA GLY A 125 -2.80 -0.09 -3.52
C GLY A 125 -1.38 -0.66 -3.42
N PRO A 126 -0.42 0.05 -2.77
CA PRO A 126 0.93 -0.46 -2.57
C PRO A 126 0.97 -1.78 -1.78
N LYS A 127 0.08 -1.94 -0.79
CA LYS A 127 -0.02 -3.19 0.00
C LYS A 127 -0.49 -4.37 -0.86
N LEU A 128 -1.44 -4.13 -1.77
CA LEU A 128 -1.91 -5.15 -2.72
C LEU A 128 -0.85 -5.53 -3.75
N TYR A 129 -0.03 -4.57 -4.19
CA TYR A 129 1.08 -4.85 -5.09
C TYR A 129 2.15 -5.71 -4.42
N HIS A 130 2.48 -5.43 -3.15
CA HIS A 130 3.35 -6.31 -2.37
C HIS A 130 2.76 -7.71 -2.22
N LEU A 131 1.44 -7.82 -2.00
CA LEU A 131 0.74 -9.10 -1.93
C LEU A 131 0.90 -9.89 -3.23
N GLU A 132 0.57 -9.29 -4.39
CA GLU A 132 0.62 -9.96 -5.70
C GLU A 132 2.03 -10.45 -6.03
N VAL A 133 3.02 -9.57 -5.92
CA VAL A 133 4.40 -9.90 -6.27
C VAL A 133 5.01 -10.92 -5.30
N ALA A 134 4.83 -10.72 -3.98
CA ALA A 134 5.48 -11.59 -2.99
C ALA A 134 4.83 -12.97 -2.92
N LEU A 135 3.49 -13.07 -2.93
CA LEU A 135 2.83 -14.39 -2.91
C LEU A 135 3.04 -15.16 -4.21
N GLY A 136 3.04 -14.46 -5.36
CA GLY A 136 3.39 -15.06 -6.64
C GLY A 136 4.80 -15.66 -6.64
N HIS A 137 5.78 -14.92 -6.11
CA HIS A 137 7.17 -15.40 -6.05
C HIS A 137 7.42 -16.48 -5.00
N TYR A 138 7.00 -16.26 -3.75
CA TYR A 138 7.39 -17.11 -2.61
C TYR A 138 6.46 -18.30 -2.38
N LYS A 139 5.23 -18.26 -2.88
CA LYS A 139 4.23 -19.33 -2.69
C LYS A 139 3.63 -19.86 -3.98
N ASN A 140 4.01 -19.33 -5.15
CA ASN A 140 3.36 -19.63 -6.42
C ASN A 140 1.83 -19.46 -6.33
N TRP A 141 1.40 -18.43 -5.60
CA TRP A 141 0.02 -18.16 -5.28
C TRP A 141 -0.47 -16.91 -6.02
N SER A 142 -1.70 -16.96 -6.52
CA SER A 142 -2.33 -15.86 -7.26
C SER A 142 -3.74 -15.61 -6.75
N ILE A 143 -4.22 -14.38 -6.93
CA ILE A 143 -5.60 -14.01 -6.60
C ILE A 143 -6.60 -14.95 -7.31
N PRO A 144 -7.52 -15.59 -6.57
CA PRO A 144 -8.52 -16.48 -7.15
C PRO A 144 -9.40 -15.80 -8.22
N GLU A 145 -9.69 -16.54 -9.29
CA GLU A 145 -10.62 -16.10 -10.34
C GLU A 145 -12.05 -15.87 -9.81
N SER A 146 -12.40 -16.48 -8.68
CA SER A 146 -13.68 -16.28 -7.99
C SER A 146 -13.86 -14.90 -7.36
N LEU A 147 -12.84 -14.04 -7.38
CA LEU A 147 -12.87 -12.68 -6.82
C LEU A 147 -12.79 -11.59 -7.92
N PRO A 148 -13.75 -11.52 -8.85
CA PRO A 148 -13.65 -10.68 -10.05
C PRO A 148 -13.64 -9.18 -9.74
N TYR A 149 -14.35 -8.71 -8.71
CA TYR A 149 -14.42 -7.30 -8.36
C TYR A 149 -13.12 -6.86 -7.66
N PHE A 150 -12.56 -7.70 -6.81
CA PHE A 150 -11.24 -7.48 -6.22
C PHE A 150 -10.14 -7.40 -7.30
N ARG A 151 -10.16 -8.31 -8.28
CA ARG A 151 -9.21 -8.27 -9.41
C ARG A 151 -9.38 -7.02 -10.27
N SER A 152 -10.63 -6.62 -10.52
CA SER A 152 -10.93 -5.40 -11.27
C SER A 152 -10.46 -4.15 -10.53
N TYR A 153 -10.63 -4.11 -9.21
CA TYR A 153 -10.09 -3.06 -8.34
C TYR A 153 -8.57 -2.97 -8.43
N MET A 154 -7.85 -4.08 -8.25
CA MET A 154 -6.39 -4.09 -8.40
C MET A 154 -5.95 -3.60 -9.77
N LYS A 155 -6.61 -4.07 -10.83
CA LYS A 155 -6.31 -3.63 -12.20
C LYS A 155 -6.51 -2.12 -12.36
N ALA A 156 -7.59 -1.56 -11.82
CA ALA A 156 -7.85 -0.12 -11.87
C ALA A 156 -6.75 0.66 -11.16
N ILE A 157 -6.40 0.27 -9.92
CA ILE A 157 -5.35 0.93 -9.13
C ILE A 157 -3.98 0.83 -9.82
N PHE A 158 -3.61 -0.36 -10.31
CA PHE A 158 -2.29 -0.58 -10.92
C PHE A 158 -2.14 0.08 -12.30
N SER A 159 -3.26 0.51 -12.89
CA SER A 159 -3.28 1.25 -14.16
C SER A 159 -3.26 2.77 -13.98
N LEU A 160 -3.33 3.27 -12.73
CA LEU A 160 -3.19 4.71 -12.48
C LEU A 160 -1.78 5.17 -12.88
N ASP A 161 -1.68 6.29 -13.58
CA ASP A 161 -0.39 6.88 -13.96
C ASP A 161 0.50 7.15 -12.74
N SER A 162 -0.11 7.62 -11.65
CA SER A 162 0.55 7.82 -10.36
C SER A 162 1.14 6.53 -9.80
N PHE A 163 0.42 5.41 -9.93
CA PHE A 163 0.87 4.11 -9.45
C PHE A 163 2.00 3.56 -10.32
N ILE A 164 1.85 3.62 -11.64
CA ILE A 164 2.89 3.18 -12.59
C ILE A 164 4.20 3.95 -12.36
N LYS A 165 4.10 5.25 -12.11
CA LYS A 165 5.27 6.12 -11.87
C LYS A 165 5.97 5.86 -10.53
N THR A 166 5.26 5.34 -9.53
CA THR A 166 5.77 5.24 -8.15
C THR A 166 5.94 3.82 -7.62
N ARG A 167 5.40 2.80 -8.29
CA ARG A 167 5.55 1.41 -7.88
C ARG A 167 7.02 0.98 -7.92
N ALA A 168 7.42 0.19 -6.92
CA ALA A 168 8.73 -0.44 -6.90
C ALA A 168 8.85 -1.50 -8.01
N LEU A 169 10.08 -1.78 -8.43
CA LEU A 169 10.34 -2.90 -9.31
C LEU A 169 9.99 -4.23 -8.60
N PRO A 170 9.41 -5.22 -9.29
CA PRO A 170 9.08 -6.51 -8.68
C PRO A 170 10.28 -7.16 -7.97
N GLU A 171 11.48 -7.09 -8.55
CA GLU A 171 12.72 -7.60 -7.97
C GLU A 171 13.09 -6.94 -6.64
N ASP A 172 12.83 -5.64 -6.48
CA ASP A 172 13.10 -4.91 -5.24
C ASP A 172 12.09 -5.31 -4.16
N VAL A 173 10.82 -5.51 -4.53
CA VAL A 173 9.79 -6.02 -3.62
C VAL A 173 10.18 -7.42 -3.14
N ILE A 174 10.56 -8.31 -4.05
CA ILE A 174 11.01 -9.67 -3.73
C ILE A 174 12.23 -9.61 -2.79
N ALA A 175 13.25 -8.84 -3.13
CA ALA A 175 14.47 -8.69 -2.33
C ALA A 175 14.15 -8.15 -0.93
N GLY A 176 13.27 -7.16 -0.81
CA GLY A 176 12.85 -6.59 0.48
C GLY A 176 12.10 -7.57 1.38
N TRP A 177 11.34 -8.51 0.80
CA TRP A 177 10.66 -9.57 1.57
C TRP A 177 11.55 -10.74 1.93
N ARG A 178 12.63 -11.00 1.18
CA ARG A 178 13.48 -12.20 1.35
C ARG A 178 13.90 -12.46 2.81
N PRO A 179 14.44 -11.49 3.57
CA PRO A 179 14.88 -11.76 4.94
C PRO A 179 13.73 -12.12 5.89
N LYS A 180 12.50 -11.70 5.60
CA LYS A 180 11.32 -11.97 6.43
C LYS A 180 10.67 -13.32 6.14
N VAL A 181 10.97 -13.89 4.98
CA VAL A 181 10.45 -15.19 4.52
C VAL A 181 11.48 -16.29 4.76
N MET A 182 12.76 -16.00 4.53
CA MET A 182 13.84 -17.00 4.62
C MET A 182 14.60 -16.99 5.96
N GLY A 183 14.46 -15.93 6.75
CA GLY A 183 14.95 -15.86 8.13
C GLY A 183 13.92 -16.40 9.10
#